data_AF-A0A392P9I1-F1
#
_entry.id   AF-A0A392P9I1-F1
#
_cell.length_a   1.000
_cell.length_b   1.000
_cell.length_c   1.000
_cell.angle_alpha   90.00
_cell.angle_beta   90.00
_cell.angle_gamma   90.00
#
_symmetry.space_group_name_H-M   'P 1'
#
loop_
_entity.id
_entity.type
_entity.pdbx_description
1 polymer ?
#
loop_
_entity_poly.entity_id
_entity_poly.type
_entity_poly.pdbx_seq_one_letter_code
_entity_poly.pdbx_strand_id
1 'polypeptide(L)' 'MWFSEYLFLERNWAKDESTLKSGLQQLRDFPLPFWLALFVEGTRFTQAKLLAAQEYATSTGLPVPRNVLIPRTK' A
#
# COMPACT_ATOMS: atom_id res chain seq x y z
N MET A 1 7.09 9.33 -11.78
CA MET A 1 5.83 9.55 -11.05
C MET A 1 6.03 10.57 -9.92
N TRP A 2 6.66 11.73 -10.18
CA TRP A 2 7.01 12.68 -9.10
C TRP A 2 6.04 13.86 -8.99
N PHE A 3 4.96 13.83 -9.77
CA PHE A 3 3.94 14.90 -9.88
C PHE A 3 2.52 14.35 -10.03
N SER A 4 2.29 13.13 -9.56
CA SER A 4 0.94 12.56 -9.49
C SER A 4 0.40 12.94 -8.12
N GLU A 5 -0.54 13.87 -8.04
CA GLU A 5 -1.24 14.29 -6.81
C GLU A 5 -1.69 13.07 -5.96
N TYR A 6 -0.81 12.57 -5.09
CA TYR A 6 -1.05 11.34 -4.34
C TYR A 6 -1.85 11.66 -3.07
N LEU A 7 -2.97 10.96 -2.91
CA LEU A 7 -3.71 10.95 -1.65
C LEU A 7 -3.15 9.83 -0.75
N PHE A 8 -2.34 10.21 0.23
CA PHE A 8 -1.85 9.27 1.24
C PHE A 8 -2.90 9.05 2.32
N LEU A 9 -3.12 7.78 2.67
CA LEU A 9 -4.10 7.36 3.69
C LEU A 9 -3.38 6.82 4.92
N GLU A 10 -3.89 7.12 6.10
CA GLU A 10 -3.37 6.65 7.39
C GLU A 10 -3.93 5.28 7.82
N ARG A 11 -4.84 4.70 7.02
CA ARG A 11 -5.65 3.50 7.35
C ARG A 11 -6.53 3.71 8.58
N ASN A 12 -6.95 4.94 8.80
CA ASN A 12 -7.87 5.31 9.86
C ASN A 12 -9.04 6.03 9.21
N TRP A 13 -10.17 5.33 9.09
CA TRP A 13 -11.34 5.87 8.42
C TRP A 13 -11.77 7.23 8.96
N ALA A 14 -11.75 7.43 10.28
CA ALA A 14 -12.17 8.67 10.92
C ALA A 14 -11.33 9.88 10.48
N LYS A 15 -10.08 9.65 10.06
CA LYS A 15 -9.21 10.70 9.49
C LYS A 15 -9.30 10.72 7.96
N ASP A 16 -9.16 9.56 7.35
CA ASP A 16 -8.99 9.39 5.90
C ASP A 16 -10.24 9.76 5.11
N GLU A 17 -11.43 9.68 5.72
CA GLU A 17 -12.67 10.12 5.07
C GLU A 17 -12.58 11.58 4.61
N SER A 18 -12.02 12.45 5.44
CA SER A 18 -11.87 13.87 5.12
C SER A 18 -10.84 14.12 4.02
N THR A 19 -9.70 13.43 4.09
CA THR A 19 -8.62 13.48 3.09
C THR A 19 -9.12 13.01 1.72
N LEU A 20 -9.83 11.88 1.69
CA LEU A 20 -10.43 11.33 0.46
C LEU A 20 -11.47 12.28 -0.13
N LYS A 21 -12.38 12.81 0.69
CA LYS A 21 -13.40 13.76 0.24
C LYS A 21 -12.76 14.99 -0.39
N SER A 22 -11.80 15.61 0.29
CA SER A 22 -11.10 16.81 -0.20
C SER A 22 -10.36 16.53 -1.51
N GLY A 23 -9.57 15.46 -1.55
CA GLY A 23 -8.80 15.08 -2.74
C GLY A 23 -9.68 14.75 -3.95
N LEU A 24 -10.77 14.00 -3.75
CA LEU A 24 -11.69 13.67 -4.85
C LEU A 24 -12.52 14.88 -5.30
N GLN A 25 -12.87 15.80 -4.40
CA GLN A 25 -13.57 17.04 -4.76
C GLN A 25 -12.74 17.92 -5.70
N GLN A 26 -11.41 17.97 -5.50
CA GLN A 26 -10.52 18.71 -6.40
C GLN A 26 -10.52 18.15 -7.83
N LEU A 27 -10.83 16.86 -8.01
CA LEU A 27 -10.91 16.22 -9.32
C LEU A 27 -12.23 16.50 -10.05
N ARG A 28 -13.26 17.02 -9.37
CA ARG A 28 -14.59 17.24 -9.95
C ARG A 28 -14.56 18.16 -11.18
N ASP A 29 -13.78 19.22 -11.08
CA ASP A 29 -13.72 20.29 -12.09
C ASP A 29 -12.39 20.23 -12.89
N PHE A 30 -11.72 19.07 -12.90
CA PHE A 30 -10.43 18.90 -13.56
C PHE A 30 -10.59 18.95 -15.09
N PRO A 31 -9.83 19.81 -15.81
CA PRO A 31 -10.15 20.20 -17.19
C PRO A 31 -9.78 19.17 -18.26
N LEU A 32 -9.10 18.08 -17.88
CA LEU A 32 -8.59 17.07 -18.81
C LEU A 32 -9.02 15.66 -18.38
N PRO A 33 -9.18 14.70 -19.30
CA PRO A 33 -9.34 13.30 -18.90
C PRO A 33 -8.14 12.82 -18.07
N PHE A 34 -8.39 12.08 -17.01
CA PHE A 34 -7.36 11.54 -16.13
C PHE A 34 -7.64 10.10 -15.73
N TRP A 35 -6.61 9.44 -15.21
CA TRP A 35 -6.68 8.07 -14.69
C TRP A 35 -6.57 8.10 -13.17
N LEU A 36 -7.49 7.43 -12.48
CA LEU A 36 -7.39 7.23 -11.03
C LEU A 36 -6.75 5.87 -10.76
N ALA A 37 -5.52 5.87 -10.24
CA ALA A 37 -4.81 4.66 -9.87
C ALA A 37 -4.90 4.42 -8.35
N LEU A 38 -5.42 3.26 -7.97
CA LEU A 38 -5.53 2.83 -6.57
C LEU A 38 -4.38 1.89 -6.24
N PHE A 39 -3.45 2.35 -5.41
CA PHE A 39 -2.39 1.51 -4.84
C PHE A 39 -2.88 0.96 -3.50
N VAL A 40 -3.68 -0.10 -3.55
CA VAL A 40 -4.05 -0.79 -2.32
C VAL A 40 -2.78 -1.21 -1.58
N GLU A 41 -2.64 -0.74 -0.34
CA GLU A 41 -1.43 -1.00 0.43
C GLU A 41 -1.25 -2.51 0.54
N GLY A 42 -0.09 -3.00 0.11
CA GLY A 42 0.29 -4.39 0.28
C GLY A 42 0.35 -4.77 1.76
N THR A 43 0.73 -6.02 2.03
CA THR A 43 0.92 -6.45 3.42
C THR A 43 1.99 -5.58 4.10
N ARG A 44 1.59 -4.69 5.01
CA ARG A 44 2.52 -3.86 5.79
C ARG A 44 3.55 -4.74 6.50
N PHE A 45 4.82 -4.37 6.35
CA PHE A 45 5.93 -4.97 7.07
C PHE A 45 5.75 -4.79 8.58
N THR A 46 5.84 -5.89 9.32
CA THR A 46 5.95 -5.90 10.78
C THR A 46 6.97 -6.95 11.16
N GLN A 47 7.60 -6.81 12.33
CA GLN A 47 8.60 -7.77 12.78
C GLN A 47 8.05 -9.21 12.85
N ALA A 48 6.82 -9.37 13.35
CA ALA A 48 6.15 -10.66 13.41
C ALA A 48 5.95 -11.29 12.02
N LYS A 49 5.62 -10.49 11.00
CA LYS A 49 5.45 -10.98 9.63
C LYS A 49 6.79 -11.29 8.98
N LEU A 50 7.85 -10.55 9.31
CA LEU A 50 9.20 -10.88 8.86
C LEU A 50 9.61 -12.25 9.39
N LEU A 51 9.42 -12.52 10.68
CA LEU A 51 9.72 -13.83 11.28
C LEU A 51 8.96 -14.95 10.57
N ALA A 52 7.65 -14.79 10.38
CA ALA A 52 6.84 -15.76 9.64
C ALA A 52 7.31 -15.95 8.19
N ALA A 53 7.79 -14.90 7.52
CA ALA A 53 8.35 -14.99 6.18
C ALA A 53 9.70 -15.72 6.17
N GLN A 54 10.54 -15.53 7.19
CA GLN A 54 11.83 -16.20 7.34
C GLN A 54 11.68 -17.69 7.65
N GLU A 55 10.73 -18.06 8.51
CA GLU A 55 10.36 -19.45 8.79
C GLU A 55 9.88 -20.14 7.51
N TYR A 56 8.97 -19.49 6.78
CA TYR A 56 8.49 -19.99 5.49
C TYR A 56 9.64 -20.19 4.49
N ALA A 57 10.51 -19.18 4.34
CA ALA A 57 11.66 -19.25 3.44
C ALA A 57 12.56 -20.45 3.75
N THR A 58 12.86 -20.64 5.04
CA THR A 58 13.70 -21.74 5.53
C THR A 58 13.06 -23.10 5.24
N SER A 59 11.75 -23.23 5.49
CA SER A 59 11.01 -24.48 5.25
C SER A 59 10.89 -24.87 3.77
N THR A 60 10.96 -23.89 2.87
CA THR A 60 10.77 -24.08 1.42
C THR A 60 12.07 -23.98 0.62
N GLY A 61 13.21 -23.78 1.29
CA GLY A 61 14.51 -23.62 0.63
C GLY A 61 14.68 -22.31 -0.14
N LEU A 62 13.84 -21.30 0.15
CA LEU A 62 13.94 -19.97 -0.47
C LEU A 62 14.96 -19.09 0.28
N PRO A 63 15.52 -18.05 -0.38
CA PRO A 63 16.37 -17.06 0.28
C PRO A 63 15.64 -16.38 1.45
N VAL A 64 16.27 -16.38 2.63
CA VAL A 64 15.70 -15.81 3.85
C VAL A 64 15.74 -14.28 3.77
N PRO A 65 14.59 -13.58 3.80
CA PRO A 65 14.54 -12.13 3.65
C PRO A 65 14.99 -11.41 4.94
N ARG A 66 15.60 -10.23 4.78
CA ARG A 66 16.03 -9.38 5.91
C ARG A 66 15.13 -8.19 6.18
N ASN A 67 14.75 -7.47 5.12
CA ASN A 67 14.00 -6.20 5.21
C ASN A 67 12.67 -6.23 4.44
N VAL A 68 12.30 -7.38 3.87
CA VAL A 68 11.13 -7.55 3.00
C VAL A 68 10.33 -8.78 3.41
N LEU A 69 9.10 -8.86 2.93
CA LEU A 69 8.25 -10.05 3.10
C LEU A 69 8.27 -10.89 1.83
N ILE A 70 7.97 -12.18 1.98
CA ILE A 70 7.77 -13.07 0.83
C ILE A 70 6.28 -13.02 0.43
N PRO A 71 5.95 -12.72 -0.84
CA PRO A 71 4.58 -12.82 -1.30
C PRO A 71 4.11 -14.26 -1.20
N ARG A 72 2.97 -14.47 -0.53
CA ARG A 72 2.32 -15.77 -0.40
C ARG A 72 1.00 -15.71 -1.13
N THR A 73 0.76 -16.67 -2.02
CA THR A 73 -0.58 -16.97 -2.48
C THR A 73 -1.31 -17.68 -1.34
N LYS A 74 -2.54 -17.27 -1.06
CA LYS A 74 -3.46 -18.13 -0.30
C LYS A 74 -3.97 -19.24 -1.20
#